data_AF-A0AAN8CMJ8-F1
#
_entry.id   AF-A0AAN8CMJ8-F1
#
_cell.length_a   1.000
_cell.length_b   1.000
_cell.length_c   1.000
_cell.angle_alpha   90.00
_cell.angle_beta   90.00
_cell.angle_gamma   90.00
#
_symmetry.space_group_name_H-M   'P 1'
#
loop_
_entity.id
_entity.type
_entity.pdbx_description
1 polymer ?
#
loop_
_entity_poly.entity_id
_entity_poly.type
_entity_poly.pdbx_seq_one_letter_code
_entity_poly.pdbx_strand_id
1 'polypeptide(L)'
;MYFIPEASITETTSRPYVIQMRHAGSMQPVYRRDAGVWHQTRSLLYKNLLIKWRTKQQSLQELILPLLLLGLLILISTLNPHVYYGGISTMDLEREDHFFKGLGYTPITNITNHIMEEVAQEMHMQDHLEMFASEEDLENASLYEPSSYVGVVFLDGSATSYRLRFPYNHLPFPSDYTESIANCFTSSVNCRAANYWYSGFIRLQSLIDAAIIQMQTKRSVRSEMDLSVVMMGQPGSVEVQKFPHALISIYLVLAFTPFVTFLIVNVAAEKEHRLKDTMTMMGLYDTAFWLSWGLLYAALVTTMSFLMSIIATYTALFPNSDFLVIFLLIFLYGISSIFFSFMMTPLFKKPKFASTVGSMLTVVFGCLSLFTVLMKDFPQPLVWLLCLLSPSAFSIGIAQVVYLEAQGDGAVFSSLASGPHPLYVPLFMLVVDCILYLLLAVYLDQVLPGDFGMKRSLVYFLKPSYWSKRRKRYVEVSSVYDAEVKGTSGGDEHVEPVSPEFRGKEAIRINNIHKVYKEKDSVVEALRGLTFDIYEGQITALLGHSGAGKSTLMNILCGICTPTSGSATIYGSPCSGDRRWLRNEAAGGDLPPV
;
A
#
# COMPACT_ATOMS: atom_id res chain seq x y z
N MET A 1 -35.48 -13.83 -0.53
CA MET A 1 -36.94 -13.72 -0.37
C MET A 1 -37.49 -15.09 -0.70
N TYR A 2 -37.82 -15.90 0.31
CA TYR A 2 -38.49 -17.19 0.10
C TYR A 2 -39.95 -16.99 0.50
N PHE A 3 -40.83 -17.17 -0.47
CA PHE A 3 -42.29 -17.17 -0.30
C PHE A 3 -42.72 -18.48 0.36
N ILE A 4 -43.67 -18.40 1.30
CA ILE A 4 -44.53 -19.50 1.71
C ILE A 4 -45.96 -19.09 1.31
N PRO A 5 -46.77 -19.99 0.73
CA PRO A 5 -47.95 -19.61 -0.05
C PRO A 5 -49.18 -19.31 0.80
N GLU A 6 -50.08 -18.53 0.22
CA GLU A 6 -51.43 -18.24 0.70
C GLU A 6 -52.20 -19.53 1.00
N ALA A 7 -52.81 -19.59 2.19
CA ALA A 7 -53.87 -20.54 2.49
C ALA A 7 -55.20 -19.79 2.46
N SER A 8 -56.06 -20.15 1.50
CA SER A 8 -57.44 -19.70 1.38
C SER A 8 -58.30 -20.29 2.51
N ILE A 9 -59.14 -19.44 3.10
CA ILE A 9 -60.13 -19.84 4.11
C ILE A 9 -61.46 -20.06 3.37
N THR A 10 -61.96 -21.29 3.35
CA THR A 10 -63.36 -21.60 3.08
C THR A 10 -64.02 -22.10 4.36
N GLU A 11 -65.04 -21.37 4.80
CA GLU A 11 -65.93 -21.76 5.90
C GLU A 11 -66.60 -23.10 5.62
N THR A 12 -66.69 -23.96 6.63
CA THR A 12 -67.95 -24.59 7.08
C THR A 12 -67.71 -25.61 8.20
N THR A 13 -68.69 -25.65 9.12
CA THR A 13 -69.00 -26.68 10.13
C THR A 13 -68.38 -26.56 11.53
N SER A 14 -69.29 -26.21 12.44
CA SER A 14 -69.22 -26.16 13.88
C SER A 14 -68.95 -27.52 14.54
N ARG A 15 -67.80 -27.67 15.21
CA ARG A 15 -67.59 -28.55 16.38
C ARG A 15 -66.53 -27.92 17.30
N PRO A 16 -66.70 -27.96 18.63
CA PRO A 16 -65.68 -27.45 19.54
C PRO A 16 -64.49 -28.43 19.54
N TYR A 17 -63.37 -28.04 18.94
CA TYR A 17 -62.10 -28.73 19.16
C TYR A 17 -61.51 -28.24 20.48
N VAL A 18 -61.63 -29.06 21.51
CA VAL A 18 -60.82 -28.92 22.72
C VAL A 18 -59.39 -29.29 22.34
N ILE A 19 -58.54 -28.29 22.14
CA ILE A 19 -57.08 -28.49 22.03
C ILE A 19 -56.59 -28.81 23.44
N GLN A 20 -56.45 -30.10 23.73
CA GLN A 20 -55.82 -30.57 24.95
C GLN A 20 -54.31 -30.32 24.82
N MET A 21 -53.84 -29.18 25.34
CA MET A 21 -52.40 -28.91 25.44
C MET A 21 -51.78 -29.96 26.36
N ARG A 22 -50.85 -30.76 25.83
CA ARG A 22 -49.95 -31.58 26.65
C ARG A 22 -49.27 -30.67 27.66
N HIS A 23 -49.29 -31.10 28.93
CA HIS A 23 -48.49 -30.53 30.01
C HIS A 23 -47.09 -30.16 29.47
N ALA A 24 -46.74 -28.88 29.62
CA ALA A 24 -45.37 -28.42 29.53
C ALA A 24 -44.59 -29.15 30.62
N GLY A 25 -43.96 -30.27 30.25
CA GLY A 25 -42.96 -30.94 31.07
C GLY A 25 -41.87 -29.91 31.38
N SER A 26 -41.46 -29.88 32.65
CA SER A 26 -40.44 -28.98 33.19
C SER A 26 -39.30 -28.75 32.19
N MET A 27 -39.22 -27.53 31.66
CA MET A 27 -38.08 -27.07 30.89
C MET A 27 -36.91 -27.02 31.86
N GLN A 28 -36.01 -28.02 31.78
CA GLN A 28 -34.77 -27.99 32.55
C GLN A 28 -33.94 -26.81 32.03
N PRO A 29 -33.37 -25.98 32.91
CA PRO A 29 -32.62 -24.80 32.50
C PRO A 29 -31.36 -25.26 31.76
N VAL A 30 -31.38 -25.18 30.43
CA VAL A 30 -30.18 -25.37 29.63
C VAL A 30 -29.34 -24.12 29.82
N TYR A 31 -28.37 -24.19 30.74
CA TYR A 31 -27.34 -23.16 30.92
C TYR A 31 -26.61 -22.96 29.59
N ARG A 32 -27.03 -21.98 28.80
CA ARG A 32 -26.33 -21.61 27.57
C ARG A 32 -25.03 -20.94 28.00
N ARG A 33 -23.93 -21.70 28.02
CA ARG A 33 -22.59 -21.16 28.20
C ARG A 33 -22.43 -19.99 27.24
N ASP A 34 -22.25 -18.79 27.77
CA ASP A 34 -21.77 -17.64 27.01
C ASP A 34 -20.51 -18.10 26.25
N ALA A 35 -20.66 -18.44 24.97
CA ALA A 35 -19.56 -18.92 24.18
C ALA A 35 -18.56 -17.77 24.08
N GLY A 36 -17.41 -17.91 24.75
CA GLY A 36 -16.35 -16.91 24.72
C GLY A 36 -15.93 -16.58 23.28
N VAL A 37 -15.34 -15.40 23.07
CA VAL A 37 -14.90 -14.90 21.76
C VAL A 37 -14.12 -15.97 20.97
N TRP A 38 -13.28 -16.74 21.65
CA TRP A 38 -12.51 -17.84 21.05
C TRP A 38 -13.39 -18.95 20.46
N HIS A 39 -14.40 -19.43 21.18
CA HIS A 39 -15.30 -20.48 20.68
C HIS A 39 -16.09 -20.01 19.47
N GLN A 40 -16.57 -18.76 19.50
CA GLN A 40 -17.26 -18.15 18.36
C GLN A 40 -16.32 -17.99 17.15
N THR A 41 -15.09 -17.51 17.37
CA THR A 41 -14.08 -17.36 16.33
C THR A 41 -13.74 -18.70 15.69
N ARG A 42 -13.59 -19.77 16.47
CA ARG A 42 -13.30 -21.13 15.96
C ARG A 42 -14.42 -21.64 15.05
N SER A 43 -15.68 -21.47 15.45
CA SER A 43 -16.83 -21.89 14.64
C SER A 43 -16.94 -21.10 13.34
N LEU A 44 -16.70 -19.79 13.39
CA LEU A 44 -16.67 -18.95 12.18
C LEU A 44 -15.48 -19.26 11.28
N LEU A 45 -14.31 -19.55 11.84
CA LEU A 45 -13.14 -19.96 11.07
C LEU A 45 -13.45 -21.25 10.29
N TYR A 46 -14.11 -22.23 10.92
CA TYR A 46 -14.55 -23.45 10.26
C TYR A 46 -15.56 -23.18 9.14
N LYS A 47 -16.55 -22.30 9.38
CA LYS A 47 -17.47 -21.83 8.33
C LYS A 47 -16.70 -21.21 7.16
N ASN A 48 -15.75 -20.31 7.41
CA ASN A 48 -15.01 -19.61 6.37
C ASN A 48 -14.08 -20.57 5.58
N LEU A 49 -13.48 -21.56 6.25
CA LEU A 49 -12.75 -22.65 5.62
C LEU A 49 -13.64 -23.48 4.69
N LEU A 50 -14.86 -23.82 5.14
CA LEU A 50 -15.83 -24.54 4.31
C LEU A 50 -16.27 -23.72 3.08
N ILE A 51 -16.43 -22.39 3.22
CA ILE A 51 -16.72 -21.50 2.09
C ILE A 51 -15.59 -21.59 1.07
N LYS A 52 -14.33 -21.40 1.50
CA LYS A 52 -13.14 -21.51 0.63
C LYS A 52 -13.01 -22.89 -0.02
N TRP A 53 -13.35 -23.95 0.71
CA TRP A 53 -13.34 -25.32 0.20
C TRP A 53 -14.42 -25.58 -0.84
N ARG A 54 -15.59 -24.94 -0.73
CA ARG A 54 -16.67 -25.04 -1.73
C ARG A 54 -16.37 -24.20 -2.96
N THR A 55 -15.70 -23.06 -2.82
CA THR A 55 -15.27 -22.18 -3.92
C THR A 55 -13.86 -22.54 -4.44
N LYS A 56 -13.61 -23.82 -4.75
CA LYS A 56 -12.26 -24.32 -5.11
C LYS A 56 -11.60 -23.55 -6.24
N GLN A 57 -12.36 -23.20 -7.28
CA GLN A 57 -11.82 -22.50 -8.45
C GLN A 57 -11.28 -21.11 -8.10
N GLN A 58 -11.98 -20.36 -7.25
CA GLN A 58 -11.56 -19.02 -6.82
C GLN A 58 -10.35 -19.09 -5.86
N SER A 59 -10.39 -20.02 -4.91
CA SER A 59 -9.26 -20.26 -3.99
C SER A 59 -8.00 -20.71 -4.73
N LEU A 60 -8.16 -21.49 -5.81
CA LEU A 60 -7.05 -21.95 -6.63
C LEU A 60 -6.46 -20.82 -7.49
N GLN A 61 -7.28 -19.92 -8.03
CA GLN A 61 -6.80 -18.70 -8.71
C GLN A 61 -6.01 -17.78 -7.78
N GLU A 62 -6.47 -17.60 -6.55
CA GLU A 62 -5.81 -16.77 -5.53
C GLU A 62 -4.41 -17.27 -5.16
N LEU A 63 -4.19 -18.58 -5.20
CA LEU A 63 -2.91 -19.22 -4.86
C LEU A 63 -1.97 -19.39 -6.06
N ILE A 64 -2.51 -19.62 -7.27
CA ILE A 64 -1.70 -19.82 -8.48
C ILE A 64 -1.16 -18.51 -9.03
N LEU A 65 -1.94 -17.41 -9.01
CA LEU A 65 -1.51 -16.16 -9.61
C LEU A 65 -0.21 -15.58 -9.00
N PRO A 66 -0.03 -15.54 -7.67
CA PRO A 66 1.23 -15.11 -7.06
C PRO A 66 2.44 -15.95 -7.53
N LEU A 67 2.26 -17.28 -7.60
CA LEU A 67 3.30 -18.21 -8.02
C LEU A 67 3.61 -18.10 -9.52
N LEU A 68 2.60 -17.88 -10.35
CA LEU A 68 2.75 -17.65 -11.79
C LEU A 68 3.52 -16.34 -12.05
N LEU A 69 3.17 -15.26 -11.33
CA LEU A 69 3.88 -13.99 -11.44
C LEU A 69 5.34 -14.12 -10.98
N LEU A 70 5.60 -14.88 -9.91
CA LEU A 70 6.97 -15.18 -9.48
C LEU A 70 7.72 -15.99 -10.54
N GLY A 71 7.09 -17.01 -11.13
CA GLY A 71 7.68 -17.80 -12.21
C GLY A 71 8.03 -16.98 -13.44
N LEU A 72 7.15 -16.05 -13.84
CA LEU A 72 7.43 -15.10 -14.94
C LEU A 72 8.62 -14.20 -14.61
N LEU A 73 8.73 -13.76 -13.37
CA LEU A 73 9.81 -12.89 -12.91
C LEU A 73 11.16 -13.62 -12.89
N ILE A 74 11.18 -14.90 -12.48
CA ILE A 74 12.37 -15.75 -12.59
C ILE A 74 12.79 -15.88 -14.04
N LEU A 75 11.85 -16.12 -14.96
CA LEU A 75 12.14 -16.21 -16.40
C LEU A 75 12.79 -14.90 -16.91
N ILE A 76 12.23 -13.74 -16.57
CA ILE A 76 12.77 -12.43 -16.96
C ILE A 76 14.19 -12.22 -16.39
N SER A 77 14.42 -12.60 -15.12
CA SER A 77 15.73 -12.50 -14.47
C SER A 77 16.76 -13.39 -15.16
N THR A 78 16.40 -14.65 -15.48
CA THR A 78 17.31 -15.58 -16.17
C THR A 78 17.67 -15.15 -17.59
N LEU A 79 16.78 -14.42 -18.28
CA LEU A 79 17.03 -13.92 -19.63
C LEU A 79 17.92 -12.67 -19.67
N ASN A 80 18.04 -11.94 -18.55
CA ASN A 80 18.79 -10.67 -18.47
C ASN A 80 19.75 -10.69 -17.28
N PRO A 81 20.87 -11.43 -17.35
CA PRO A 81 21.86 -11.45 -16.28
C PRO A 81 22.53 -10.08 -16.11
N HIS A 82 22.91 -9.75 -14.89
CA HIS A 82 23.70 -8.55 -14.59
C HIS A 82 25.07 -8.61 -15.32
N VAL A 83 25.50 -7.48 -15.86
CA VAL A 83 26.81 -7.35 -16.50
C VAL A 83 27.81 -6.93 -15.44
N TYR A 84 28.80 -7.79 -15.20
CA TYR A 84 29.87 -7.55 -14.25
C TYR A 84 31.11 -7.00 -14.98
N TYR A 85 31.59 -5.84 -14.53
CA TYR A 85 32.86 -5.28 -14.96
C TYR A 85 33.90 -5.53 -13.86
N GLY A 86 34.96 -6.27 -14.20
CA GLY A 86 36.10 -6.46 -13.30
C GLY A 86 36.78 -5.14 -12.95
N GLY A 87 37.58 -5.15 -11.88
CA GLY A 87 38.40 -3.98 -11.54
C GLY A 87 39.45 -3.72 -12.61
N ILE A 88 39.63 -2.45 -12.96
CA ILE A 88 40.68 -2.01 -13.89
C ILE A 88 41.85 -1.54 -13.02
N SER A 89 43.05 -2.09 -13.23
CA SER A 89 44.26 -1.66 -12.53
C SER A 89 44.72 -0.29 -13.05
N THR A 90 45.46 0.45 -12.21
CA THR A 90 46.19 1.64 -12.67
C THR A 90 47.13 1.24 -13.80
N MET A 91 47.07 1.95 -14.92
CA MET A 91 47.89 1.67 -16.09
C MET A 91 48.52 2.96 -16.61
N ASP A 92 49.82 2.91 -16.89
CA ASP A 92 50.52 3.97 -17.58
C ASP A 92 50.16 3.91 -19.06
N LEU A 93 49.78 5.06 -19.65
CA LEU A 93 49.52 5.13 -21.07
C LEU A 93 50.86 5.29 -21.80
N GLU A 94 51.22 4.29 -22.60
CA GLU A 94 52.43 4.35 -23.42
C GLU A 94 52.36 5.50 -24.42
N ARG A 95 53.53 6.08 -24.71
CA ARG A 95 53.68 7.19 -25.65
C ARG A 95 53.75 6.60 -27.06
N GLU A 96 52.65 6.69 -27.81
CA GLU A 96 52.65 6.39 -29.24
C GLU A 96 53.01 7.66 -30.04
N ASP A 97 53.80 7.50 -31.11
CA ASP A 97 54.11 8.59 -32.03
C ASP A 97 52.86 8.96 -32.85
N HIS A 98 52.31 10.14 -32.60
CA HIS A 98 51.08 10.60 -33.24
C HIS A 98 51.35 11.27 -34.58
N PHE A 99 50.57 10.88 -35.58
CA PHE A 99 50.60 11.47 -36.93
C PHE A 99 49.45 12.47 -37.10
N PHE A 100 49.72 13.77 -36.98
CA PHE A 100 48.90 14.80 -37.62
C PHE A 100 49.38 15.00 -39.06
N LYS A 101 48.48 15.22 -40.01
CA LYS A 101 48.88 15.51 -41.41
C LYS A 101 49.05 17.01 -41.68
N GLY A 102 48.31 17.84 -40.96
CA GLY A 102 48.35 19.30 -41.12
C GLY A 102 47.95 20.02 -39.84
N LEU A 103 48.63 21.13 -39.56
CA LEU A 103 48.38 22.01 -38.42
C LEU A 103 48.12 23.43 -38.92
N GLY A 104 46.92 23.94 -38.69
CA GLY A 104 46.53 25.31 -39.04
C GLY A 104 46.41 26.19 -37.81
N TYR A 105 46.75 27.49 -37.91
CA TYR A 105 46.44 28.45 -36.83
C TYR A 105 45.96 29.82 -37.30
N THR A 106 45.26 30.51 -36.40
CA THR A 106 44.72 31.86 -36.59
C THR A 106 44.64 32.60 -35.24
N PRO A 107 44.77 33.94 -35.17
CA PRO A 107 45.09 34.88 -36.26
C PRO A 107 46.61 35.01 -36.48
N ILE A 108 46.98 35.58 -37.62
CA ILE A 108 48.38 35.82 -38.01
C ILE A 108 48.93 37.01 -37.21
N THR A 109 49.81 36.76 -36.25
CA THR A 109 50.50 37.78 -35.46
C THR A 109 51.93 37.33 -35.17
N ASN A 110 52.84 38.27 -34.87
CA ASN A 110 54.22 37.90 -34.53
C ASN A 110 54.30 36.95 -33.31
N ILE A 111 53.32 37.04 -32.39
CA ILE A 111 53.26 36.23 -31.17
C ILE A 111 52.80 34.81 -31.53
N THR A 112 51.69 34.68 -32.24
CA THR A 112 51.13 33.37 -32.64
C THR A 112 52.06 32.64 -33.60
N ASN A 113 52.73 33.34 -34.52
CA ASN A 113 53.71 32.75 -35.42
C ASN A 113 54.90 32.16 -34.63
N HIS A 114 55.42 32.90 -33.65
CA HIS A 114 56.56 32.41 -32.86
C HIS A 114 56.20 31.16 -32.06
N ILE A 115 55.03 31.16 -31.40
CA ILE A 115 54.53 30.01 -30.63
C ILE A 115 54.35 28.79 -31.55
N MET A 116 53.70 28.97 -32.69
CA MET A 116 53.35 27.85 -33.58
C MET A 116 54.54 27.32 -34.37
N GLU A 117 55.52 28.15 -34.71
CA GLU A 117 56.81 27.71 -35.27
C GLU A 117 57.59 26.84 -34.28
N GLU A 118 57.65 27.25 -33.00
CA GLU A 118 58.29 26.45 -31.95
C GLU A 118 57.58 25.09 -31.77
N VAL A 119 56.25 25.10 -31.71
CA VAL A 119 55.44 23.87 -31.62
C VAL A 119 55.63 22.97 -32.84
N ALA A 120 55.68 23.53 -34.06
CA ALA A 120 55.88 22.76 -35.29
C ALA A 120 57.31 22.17 -35.38
N GLN A 121 58.31 22.86 -34.85
CA GLN A 121 59.67 22.33 -34.74
C GLN A 121 59.72 21.10 -33.82
N GLU A 122 59.01 21.14 -32.70
CA GLU A 122 58.94 20.04 -31.73
C GLU A 122 58.21 18.81 -32.24
N MET A 123 57.17 19.00 -33.05
CA MET A 123 56.42 17.90 -33.65
C MET A 123 57.01 17.40 -34.97
N HIS A 124 58.13 17.97 -35.44
CA HIS A 124 58.72 17.67 -36.76
C HIS A 124 57.75 17.89 -37.93
N MET A 125 56.90 18.93 -37.84
CA MET A 125 55.81 19.22 -38.79
C MET A 125 55.94 20.59 -39.47
N GLN A 126 57.17 21.08 -39.65
CA GLN A 126 57.44 22.41 -40.21
C GLN A 126 56.86 22.59 -41.63
N ASP A 127 56.88 21.52 -42.44
CA ASP A 127 56.38 21.53 -43.82
C ASP A 127 54.85 21.48 -43.92
N HIS A 128 54.15 21.28 -42.79
CA HIS A 128 52.70 21.07 -42.71
C HIS A 128 52.01 22.10 -41.79
N LEU A 129 52.67 23.23 -41.52
CA LEU A 129 52.13 24.36 -40.76
C LEU A 129 51.51 25.40 -41.70
N GLU A 130 50.21 25.64 -41.56
CA GLU A 130 49.46 26.61 -42.37
C GLU A 130 48.93 27.77 -41.51
N MET A 131 48.89 28.96 -42.11
CA MET A 131 48.55 30.21 -41.43
C MET A 131 47.26 30.79 -42.02
N PHE A 132 46.31 31.18 -41.17
CA PHE A 132 45.01 31.70 -41.60
C PHE A 132 44.70 33.06 -40.99
N ALA A 133 44.20 33.97 -41.83
CA ALA A 133 43.82 35.31 -41.40
C ALA A 133 42.54 35.31 -40.55
N SER A 134 41.61 34.40 -40.82
CA SER A 134 40.34 34.27 -40.09
C SER A 134 40.04 32.83 -39.68
N GLU A 135 39.14 32.68 -38.69
CA GLU A 135 38.63 31.37 -38.26
C GLU A 135 37.82 30.68 -39.37
N GLU A 136 37.13 31.44 -40.23
CA GLU A 136 36.36 30.92 -41.37
C GLU A 136 37.26 30.27 -42.43
N ASP A 137 38.42 30.88 -42.71
CA ASP A 137 39.38 30.34 -43.67
C ASP A 137 39.99 29.03 -43.16
N LEU A 138 40.30 28.96 -41.86
CA LEU A 138 40.79 27.76 -41.20
C LEU A 138 39.74 26.63 -41.21
N GLU A 139 38.47 26.98 -41.00
CA GLU A 139 37.37 26.01 -41.07
C GLU A 139 37.22 25.45 -42.49
N ASN A 140 37.24 26.30 -43.51
CA ASN A 140 37.19 25.88 -44.91
C ASN A 140 38.37 24.96 -45.28
N ALA A 141 39.59 25.27 -44.82
CA ALA A 141 40.75 24.41 -45.02
C ALA A 141 40.57 23.01 -44.39
N SER A 142 40.03 22.96 -43.17
CA SER A 142 39.77 21.71 -42.46
C SER A 142 38.73 20.79 -43.15
N LEU A 143 37.85 21.36 -43.99
CA LEU A 143 36.87 20.58 -44.76
C LEU A 143 37.49 19.83 -45.95
N TYR A 144 38.64 20.29 -46.47
CA TYR A 144 39.35 19.61 -47.56
C TYR A 144 40.07 18.35 -47.07
N GLU A 145 40.60 18.36 -45.83
CA GLU A 145 41.24 17.20 -45.19
C GLU A 145 40.62 16.86 -43.82
N PRO A 146 39.39 16.30 -43.79
CA PRO A 146 38.60 16.21 -42.57
C PRO A 146 39.09 15.15 -41.56
N SER A 147 40.04 14.29 -41.91
CA SER A 147 40.44 13.14 -41.09
C SER A 147 41.76 13.32 -40.33
N SER A 148 42.54 14.36 -40.57
CA SER A 148 43.87 14.49 -39.95
C SER A 148 44.38 15.93 -39.81
N TYR A 149 43.51 16.92 -40.06
CA TYR A 149 43.84 18.34 -39.96
C TYR A 149 43.39 18.90 -38.60
N VAL A 150 44.30 19.57 -37.90
CA VAL A 150 44.03 20.16 -36.56
C VAL A 150 44.21 21.67 -36.63
N GLY A 151 43.27 22.40 -36.03
CA GLY A 151 43.26 23.86 -36.02
C GLY A 151 43.48 24.46 -34.63
N VAL A 152 44.27 25.53 -34.54
CA VAL A 152 44.50 26.31 -33.32
C VAL A 152 43.98 27.73 -33.50
N VAL A 153 42.99 28.12 -32.71
CA VAL A 153 42.36 29.45 -32.76
C VAL A 153 42.72 30.21 -31.49
N PHE A 154 43.59 31.21 -31.58
CA PHE A 154 43.90 32.10 -30.46
C PHE A 154 42.82 33.17 -30.34
N LEU A 155 42.25 33.34 -29.14
CA LEU A 155 41.11 34.24 -28.90
C LEU A 155 41.55 35.65 -28.51
N ASP A 156 42.72 35.77 -27.89
CA ASP A 156 43.23 37.02 -27.33
C ASP A 156 44.46 37.51 -28.11
N GLY A 157 44.64 38.83 -28.19
CA GLY A 157 45.84 39.44 -28.78
C GLY A 157 47.15 39.13 -28.03
N SER A 158 47.06 38.66 -26.79
CA SER A 158 48.19 38.16 -25.98
C SER A 158 48.50 36.66 -26.21
N ALA A 159 47.72 35.97 -27.04
CA ALA A 159 47.82 34.53 -27.31
C ALA A 159 47.79 33.64 -26.04
N THR A 160 47.18 34.13 -24.96
CA THR A 160 47.07 33.44 -23.66
C THR A 160 45.91 32.46 -23.57
N SER A 161 44.89 32.65 -24.40
CA SER A 161 43.74 31.76 -24.49
C SER A 161 43.55 31.31 -25.92
N TYR A 162 43.34 30.02 -26.10
CA TYR A 162 43.17 29.41 -27.42
C TYR A 162 42.09 28.32 -27.38
N ARG A 163 41.60 27.95 -28.56
CA ARG A 163 40.70 26.82 -28.79
C ARG A 163 41.36 25.87 -29.78
N LEU A 164 41.22 24.59 -29.51
CA LEU A 164 41.66 23.54 -30.42
C LEU A 164 40.46 22.98 -31.18
N ARG A 165 40.60 22.88 -32.50
CA ARG A 165 39.63 22.27 -33.40
C ARG A 165 40.22 20.95 -33.90
N PHE A 166 39.55 19.86 -33.57
CA PHE A 166 39.95 18.50 -33.96
C PHE A 166 38.87 17.86 -34.84
N PRO A 167 39.25 16.88 -35.69
CA PRO A 167 38.30 16.07 -36.42
C PRO A 167 37.27 15.41 -35.50
N TYR A 168 36.00 15.45 -35.91
CA TYR A 168 34.87 14.91 -35.16
C TYR A 168 35.01 13.43 -34.76
N ASN A 169 35.75 12.64 -35.56
CA ASN A 169 35.93 11.21 -35.31
C ASN A 169 37.06 10.87 -34.33
N HIS A 170 37.88 11.85 -33.91
CA HIS A 170 39.10 11.61 -33.12
C HIS A 170 38.96 11.95 -31.64
N LEU A 171 38.02 12.83 -31.27
CA LEU A 171 37.77 13.20 -29.88
C LEU A 171 36.39 12.74 -29.41
N PRO A 172 36.27 12.28 -28.16
CA PRO A 172 34.96 12.00 -27.58
C PRO A 172 34.21 13.31 -27.36
N PHE A 173 32.88 13.25 -27.45
CA PHE A 173 32.05 14.40 -27.10
C PHE A 173 32.20 14.78 -25.63
N PRO A 174 32.25 16.08 -25.30
CA PRO A 174 32.19 16.52 -23.92
C PRO A 174 30.82 16.13 -23.35
N SER A 175 30.84 15.31 -22.29
CA SER A 175 29.65 14.95 -21.52
C SER A 175 29.82 15.37 -20.07
N ASP A 176 28.80 16.00 -19.50
CA ASP A 176 28.75 16.31 -18.05
C ASP A 176 28.68 15.04 -17.19
N TYR A 177 28.38 13.91 -17.81
CA TYR A 177 28.34 12.59 -17.19
C TYR A 177 29.65 11.87 -17.45
N THR A 178 30.32 11.42 -16.38
CA THR A 178 31.35 10.37 -16.48
C THR A 178 30.72 9.15 -17.12
N GLU A 179 31.21 8.78 -18.31
CA GLU A 179 30.73 7.60 -19.02
C GLU A 179 30.95 6.32 -18.19
N SER A 180 30.12 5.30 -18.45
CA SER A 180 30.21 4.04 -17.75
C SER A 180 31.56 3.34 -18.02
N ILE A 181 32.08 2.69 -16.97
CA ILE A 181 33.28 1.83 -16.98
C ILE A 181 33.24 0.82 -18.14
N ALA A 182 32.04 0.45 -18.59
CA ALA A 182 31.77 -0.45 -19.71
C ALA A 182 32.57 -0.12 -20.98
N ASN A 183 32.72 1.18 -21.30
CA ASN A 183 33.40 1.61 -22.52
C ASN A 183 34.91 1.33 -22.49
N CYS A 184 35.52 1.26 -21.30
CA CYS A 184 36.96 1.07 -21.13
C CYS A 184 37.35 -0.40 -20.85
N PHE A 185 36.37 -1.31 -20.70
CA PHE A 185 36.63 -2.70 -20.30
C PHE A 185 37.06 -3.63 -21.45
N THR A 186 36.69 -3.33 -22.69
CA THR A 186 37.02 -4.19 -23.85
C THR A 186 38.45 -4.01 -24.34
N SER A 187 39.02 -2.82 -24.19
CA SER A 187 40.41 -2.46 -24.46
C SER A 187 40.68 -1.06 -23.89
N SER A 188 41.87 -0.80 -23.34
CA SER A 188 42.31 0.54 -22.95
C SER A 188 42.32 1.52 -24.13
N VAL A 189 42.50 1.00 -25.35
CA VAL A 189 42.45 1.75 -26.62
C VAL A 189 41.02 2.17 -26.98
N ASN A 190 40.00 1.45 -26.52
CA ASN A 190 38.59 1.80 -26.74
C ASN A 190 38.04 2.74 -25.66
N CYS A 191 38.86 3.08 -24.65
CA CYS A 191 38.45 3.98 -23.60
C CYS A 191 38.39 5.41 -24.13
N ARG A 192 37.18 5.97 -24.24
CA ARG A 192 36.96 7.34 -24.75
C ARG A 192 37.79 8.38 -24.01
N ALA A 193 37.98 8.23 -22.69
CA ALA A 193 38.85 9.13 -21.92
C ALA A 193 40.33 9.06 -22.36
N ALA A 194 40.82 7.87 -22.71
CA ALA A 194 42.18 7.67 -23.23
C ALA A 194 42.35 8.22 -24.65
N ASN A 195 41.27 8.40 -25.42
CA ASN A 195 41.35 8.99 -26.76
C ASN A 195 41.93 10.41 -26.75
N TYR A 196 41.83 11.18 -25.66
CA TYR A 196 42.53 12.48 -25.57
C TYR A 196 44.05 12.35 -25.54
N TRP A 197 44.56 11.23 -25.02
CA TRP A 197 45.99 10.90 -25.08
C TRP A 197 46.34 10.40 -26.48
N TYR A 198 45.65 9.36 -26.97
CA TYR A 198 45.96 8.72 -28.26
C TYR A 198 45.68 9.58 -29.50
N SER A 199 44.81 10.58 -29.42
CA SER A 199 44.58 11.55 -30.51
C SER A 199 45.66 12.62 -30.61
N GLY A 200 46.63 12.66 -29.68
CA GLY A 200 47.64 13.70 -29.59
C GLY A 200 47.12 15.04 -29.08
N PHE A 201 45.86 15.14 -28.65
CA PHE A 201 45.27 16.37 -28.10
C PHE A 201 46.06 16.88 -26.88
N ILE A 202 46.32 16.01 -25.89
CA ILE A 202 47.08 16.38 -24.69
C ILE A 202 48.50 16.80 -25.07
N ARG A 203 49.10 16.16 -26.07
CA ARG A 203 50.45 16.49 -26.54
C ARG A 203 50.50 17.87 -27.16
N LEU A 204 49.60 18.17 -28.10
CA LEU A 204 49.51 19.48 -28.74
C LEU A 204 49.23 20.58 -27.71
N GLN A 205 48.27 20.36 -26.81
CA GLN A 205 47.97 21.27 -25.71
C GLN A 205 49.22 21.54 -24.85
N SER A 206 49.92 20.48 -24.45
CA SER A 206 51.12 20.60 -23.63
C SER A 206 52.25 21.39 -24.29
N LEU A 207 52.42 21.25 -25.61
CA LEU A 207 53.45 21.96 -26.37
C LEU A 207 53.11 23.44 -26.54
N ILE A 208 51.83 23.76 -26.82
CA ILE A 208 51.36 25.14 -26.92
C ILE A 208 51.50 25.83 -25.56
N ASP A 209 51.06 25.19 -24.48
CA ASP A 209 51.20 25.72 -23.12
C ASP A 209 52.67 25.91 -22.74
N ALA A 210 53.54 24.95 -23.05
CA ALA A 210 54.97 25.07 -22.82
C ALA A 210 55.59 26.26 -23.58
N ALA A 211 55.24 26.46 -24.85
CA ALA A 211 55.71 27.58 -25.67
C ALA A 211 55.20 28.94 -25.13
N ILE A 212 53.93 29.01 -24.71
CA ILE A 212 53.36 30.21 -24.06
C ILE A 212 54.09 30.53 -22.76
N ILE A 213 54.31 29.53 -21.89
CA ILE A 213 55.00 29.72 -20.60
C ILE A 213 56.46 30.13 -20.85
N GLN A 214 57.15 29.48 -21.78
CA GLN A 214 58.53 29.81 -22.14
C GLN A 214 58.65 31.24 -22.66
N MET A 215 57.73 31.67 -23.52
CA MET A 215 57.68 33.03 -24.04
C MET A 215 57.47 34.08 -22.94
N GLN A 216 56.59 33.80 -21.96
CA GLN A 216 56.29 34.72 -20.87
C GLN A 216 57.40 34.76 -19.80
N THR A 217 57.93 33.60 -19.42
CA THR A 217 58.90 33.47 -18.32
C THR A 217 60.35 33.62 -18.79
N LYS A 218 60.61 33.55 -20.10
CA LYS A 218 61.95 33.52 -20.72
C LYS A 218 62.86 32.40 -20.18
N ARG A 219 62.27 31.36 -19.60
CA ARG A 219 62.96 30.16 -19.09
C ARG A 219 62.61 28.99 -20.00
N SER A 220 63.59 28.12 -20.26
CA SER A 220 63.33 26.85 -20.92
C SER A 220 62.49 25.95 -19.99
N VAL A 221 61.21 25.74 -20.34
CA VAL A 221 60.29 24.88 -19.56
C VAL A 221 60.28 23.44 -20.09
N ARG A 222 60.79 23.23 -21.31
CA ARG A 222 60.75 21.95 -22.02
C ARG A 222 61.41 20.78 -21.28
N SER A 223 62.60 20.97 -20.71
CA SER A 223 63.31 19.90 -19.99
C SER A 223 62.68 19.54 -18.65
N GLU A 224 61.80 20.39 -18.14
CA GLU A 224 61.12 20.22 -16.85
C GLU A 224 59.73 19.59 -17.01
N MET A 225 59.23 19.50 -18.25
CA MET A 225 57.87 19.07 -18.57
C MET A 225 57.88 17.70 -19.26
N ASP A 226 58.31 16.66 -18.53
CA ASP A 226 58.09 15.27 -18.95
C ASP A 226 56.71 14.81 -18.49
N LEU A 227 55.84 14.54 -19.46
CA LEU A 227 54.46 14.15 -19.21
C LEU A 227 54.32 12.63 -19.25
N SER A 228 53.96 12.08 -18.09
CA SER A 228 53.46 10.72 -17.91
C SER A 228 51.97 10.78 -17.59
N VAL A 229 51.14 10.14 -18.40
CA VAL A 229 49.70 10.05 -18.13
C VAL A 229 49.37 8.66 -17.61
N VAL A 230 48.71 8.64 -16.45
CA VAL A 230 48.30 7.42 -15.77
C VAL A 230 46.78 7.37 -15.73
N MET A 231 46.22 6.27 -16.21
CA MET A 231 44.81 5.98 -16.00
C MET A 231 44.66 5.40 -14.59
N MET A 232 43.94 6.10 -13.71
CA MET A 232 43.67 5.61 -12.37
C MET A 232 42.78 4.37 -12.43
N GLY A 233 43.18 3.33 -11.71
CA GLY A 233 42.40 2.11 -11.60
C GLY A 233 41.09 2.36 -10.84
N GLN A 234 40.04 1.67 -11.25
CA GLN A 234 38.72 1.74 -10.64
C GLN A 234 38.31 0.36 -10.12
N PRO A 235 37.71 0.26 -8.92
CA PRO A 235 37.19 -1.02 -8.43
C PRO A 235 36.13 -1.56 -9.40
N GLY A 236 36.00 -2.89 -9.40
CA GLY A 236 34.99 -3.57 -10.21
C GLY A 236 33.60 -3.02 -9.92
N SER A 237 32.78 -2.93 -10.96
CA SER A 237 31.44 -2.35 -10.88
C SER A 237 30.43 -3.24 -11.59
N VAL A 238 29.19 -3.20 -11.13
CA VAL A 238 28.09 -3.90 -11.77
C VAL A 238 27.17 -2.87 -12.37
N GLU A 239 26.87 -3.00 -13.67
CA GLU A 239 25.87 -2.15 -14.30
C GLU A 239 24.49 -2.72 -14.01
N VAL A 240 23.81 -2.07 -13.07
CA VAL A 240 22.45 -2.43 -12.69
C VAL A 240 21.48 -1.81 -13.69
N GLN A 241 20.92 -2.64 -14.57
CA GLN A 241 19.86 -2.19 -15.46
C GLN A 241 18.63 -1.76 -14.64
N LYS A 242 18.27 -0.47 -14.75
CA LYS A 242 17.14 0.11 -14.01
C LYS A 242 15.79 -0.50 -14.37
N PHE A 243 15.64 -1.00 -15.59
CA PHE A 243 14.37 -1.51 -16.10
C PHE A 243 13.97 -2.87 -15.45
N PRO A 244 14.81 -3.92 -15.46
CA PRO A 244 14.55 -5.14 -14.70
C PRO A 244 14.33 -4.86 -13.20
N HIS A 245 15.10 -3.94 -12.63
CA HIS A 245 14.98 -3.54 -11.24
C HIS A 245 13.59 -3.00 -10.89
N ALA A 246 13.09 -2.07 -11.70
CA ALA A 246 11.76 -1.50 -11.59
C ALA A 246 10.66 -2.57 -11.78
N LEU A 247 10.81 -3.47 -12.76
CA LEU A 247 9.82 -4.51 -13.00
C LEU A 247 9.70 -5.46 -11.81
N ILE A 248 10.83 -5.97 -11.28
CA ILE A 248 10.83 -6.93 -10.17
C ILE A 248 10.04 -6.38 -8.96
N SER A 249 10.23 -5.10 -8.65
CA SER A 249 9.55 -4.42 -7.54
C SER A 249 8.02 -4.40 -7.71
N ILE A 250 7.51 -4.09 -8.91
CA ILE A 250 6.07 -4.02 -9.18
C ILE A 250 5.43 -5.41 -9.25
N TYR A 251 6.07 -6.37 -9.92
CA TYR A 251 5.50 -7.70 -10.10
C TYR A 251 5.29 -8.43 -8.76
N LEU A 252 6.18 -8.22 -7.79
CA LEU A 252 5.99 -8.76 -6.44
C LEU A 252 4.85 -8.07 -5.67
N VAL A 253 4.60 -6.77 -5.87
CA VAL A 253 3.39 -6.11 -5.34
C VAL A 253 2.13 -6.71 -5.96
N LEU A 254 2.14 -6.92 -7.29
CA LEU A 254 1.02 -7.50 -8.04
C LEU A 254 0.67 -8.92 -7.57
N ALA A 255 1.68 -9.70 -7.16
CA ALA A 255 1.49 -11.05 -6.64
C ALA A 255 0.53 -11.10 -5.44
N PHE A 256 0.46 -10.06 -4.61
CA PHE A 256 -0.44 -10.04 -3.43
C PHE A 256 -1.81 -9.42 -3.70
N THR A 257 -2.02 -8.82 -4.87
CA THR A 257 -3.30 -8.18 -5.24
C THR A 257 -4.51 -9.14 -5.19
N PRO A 258 -4.40 -10.43 -5.57
CA PRO A 258 -5.50 -11.39 -5.45
C PRO A 258 -5.99 -11.59 -4.02
N PHE A 259 -5.09 -11.65 -3.03
CA PHE A 259 -5.49 -11.81 -1.64
C PHE A 259 -6.32 -10.61 -1.17
N VAL A 260 -5.93 -9.40 -1.57
CA VAL A 260 -6.67 -8.16 -1.28
C VAL A 260 -8.05 -8.17 -1.93
N THR A 261 -8.15 -8.50 -3.23
CA THR A 261 -9.43 -8.51 -3.94
C THR A 261 -10.41 -9.51 -3.34
N PHE A 262 -10.01 -10.76 -3.20
CA PHE A 262 -10.90 -11.82 -2.70
C PHE A 262 -11.29 -11.58 -1.24
N LEU A 263 -10.39 -11.06 -0.40
CA LEU A 263 -10.72 -10.71 0.97
C LEU A 263 -11.80 -9.63 1.01
N ILE A 264 -11.62 -8.53 0.27
CA ILE A 264 -12.61 -7.44 0.20
C ILE A 264 -13.95 -7.96 -0.31
N VAL A 265 -13.98 -8.75 -1.40
CA VAL A 265 -15.23 -9.31 -1.93
C VAL A 265 -15.95 -10.15 -0.89
N ASN A 266 -15.24 -11.06 -0.21
CA ASN A 266 -15.86 -11.98 0.74
C ASN A 266 -16.42 -11.25 1.97
N VAL A 267 -15.64 -10.34 2.58
CA VAL A 267 -16.12 -9.60 3.75
C VAL A 267 -17.23 -8.62 3.36
N ALA A 268 -17.09 -7.91 2.25
CA ALA A 268 -18.11 -6.97 1.78
C ALA A 268 -19.40 -7.69 1.34
N ALA A 269 -19.32 -8.89 0.77
CA ALA A 269 -20.49 -9.69 0.43
C ALA A 269 -21.27 -10.13 1.68
N GLU A 270 -20.57 -10.52 2.75
CA GLU A 270 -21.24 -10.85 4.03
C GLU A 270 -21.91 -9.63 4.67
N LYS A 271 -21.34 -8.43 4.48
CA LYS A 271 -21.96 -7.17 4.90
C LYS A 271 -23.16 -6.80 4.01
N GLU A 272 -23.07 -6.98 2.68
CA GLU A 272 -24.18 -6.69 1.74
C GLU A 272 -25.40 -7.59 2.03
N HIS A 273 -25.17 -8.88 2.27
CA HIS A 273 -26.22 -9.83 2.64
C HIS A 273 -26.71 -9.68 4.09
N ARG A 274 -26.18 -8.71 4.85
CA ARG A 274 -26.52 -8.46 6.26
C ARG A 274 -26.29 -9.67 7.18
N LEU A 275 -25.37 -10.57 6.78
CA LEU A 275 -25.04 -11.75 7.57
C LEU A 275 -24.31 -11.37 8.86
N LYS A 276 -23.49 -10.32 8.84
CA LYS A 276 -22.87 -9.76 10.06
C LYS A 276 -23.95 -9.28 11.04
N ASP A 277 -24.96 -8.56 10.55
CA ASP A 277 -26.02 -8.00 11.39
C ASP A 277 -26.93 -9.08 11.97
N THR A 278 -27.25 -10.13 11.21
CA THR A 278 -28.03 -11.27 11.72
C THR A 278 -27.23 -12.08 12.74
N MET A 279 -25.94 -12.30 12.52
CA MET A 279 -25.08 -13.02 13.48
C MET A 279 -24.88 -12.23 14.77
N THR A 280 -24.71 -10.90 14.69
CA THR A 280 -24.62 -10.05 15.88
C THR A 280 -25.96 -9.96 16.62
N MET A 281 -27.10 -10.11 15.92
CA MET A 281 -28.42 -10.27 16.55
C MET A 281 -28.50 -11.57 17.36
N MET A 282 -27.87 -12.65 16.90
CA MET A 282 -27.77 -13.94 17.59
C MET A 282 -26.73 -13.97 18.74
N GLY A 283 -26.10 -12.84 19.07
CA GLY A 283 -25.12 -12.74 20.17
C GLY A 283 -23.65 -12.94 19.76
N LEU A 284 -23.32 -12.84 18.46
CA LEU A 284 -21.92 -12.88 18.00
C LEU A 284 -21.15 -11.60 18.40
N TYR A 285 -19.91 -11.76 18.88
CA TYR A 285 -18.99 -10.64 19.07
C TYR A 285 -18.43 -10.12 17.74
N ASP A 286 -18.41 -8.79 17.56
CA ASP A 286 -17.79 -8.15 16.38
C ASP A 286 -16.31 -8.53 16.21
N THR A 287 -15.58 -8.69 17.31
CA THR A 287 -14.18 -9.13 17.30
C THR A 287 -14.02 -10.55 16.77
N ALA A 288 -14.94 -11.46 17.08
CA ALA A 288 -14.92 -12.83 16.58
C ALA A 288 -15.13 -12.88 15.05
N PHE A 289 -15.98 -12.00 14.52
CA PHE A 289 -16.18 -11.85 13.07
C PHE A 289 -14.88 -11.47 12.37
N TRP A 290 -14.24 -10.37 12.80
CA TRP A 290 -13.00 -9.88 12.17
C TRP A 290 -11.82 -10.85 12.35
N LEU A 291 -11.67 -11.44 13.55
CA LEU A 291 -10.62 -12.44 13.80
C LEU A 291 -10.81 -13.70 12.95
N SER A 292 -12.05 -14.11 12.65
CA SER A 292 -12.29 -15.30 11.81
C SER A 292 -11.78 -15.14 10.37
N TRP A 293 -11.99 -13.97 9.76
CA TRP A 293 -11.47 -13.66 8.44
C TRP A 293 -9.97 -13.36 8.49
N GLY A 294 -9.52 -12.63 9.52
CA GLY A 294 -8.11 -12.25 9.70
C GLY A 294 -7.20 -13.44 9.91
N LEU A 295 -7.56 -14.39 10.78
CA LEU A 295 -6.76 -15.60 11.03
C LEU A 295 -6.71 -16.53 9.82
N LEU A 296 -7.82 -16.68 9.10
CA LEU A 296 -7.85 -17.48 7.86
C LEU A 296 -6.87 -16.94 6.82
N TYR A 297 -6.95 -15.64 6.56
CA TYR A 297 -6.08 -15.00 5.57
C TYR A 297 -4.65 -14.85 6.05
N ALA A 298 -4.41 -14.63 7.35
CA ALA A 298 -3.07 -14.65 7.92
C ALA A 298 -2.40 -16.01 7.70
N ALA A 299 -3.12 -17.12 7.92
CA ALA A 299 -2.60 -18.46 7.65
C ALA A 299 -2.27 -18.64 6.15
N LEU A 300 -3.16 -18.24 5.23
CA LEU A 300 -2.91 -18.33 3.78
C LEU A 300 -1.72 -17.47 3.34
N VAL A 301 -1.62 -16.25 3.85
CA VAL A 301 -0.53 -15.33 3.55
C VAL A 301 0.78 -15.83 4.14
N THR A 302 0.81 -16.40 5.35
CA THR A 302 2.03 -16.98 5.92
C THR A 302 2.59 -18.12 5.10
N THR A 303 1.73 -19.05 4.66
CA THR A 303 2.15 -20.20 3.85
C THR A 303 2.67 -19.75 2.50
N MET A 304 2.01 -18.77 1.88
CA MET A 304 2.45 -18.18 0.61
C MET A 304 3.72 -17.35 0.73
N SER A 305 3.87 -16.58 1.81
CA SER A 305 5.09 -15.81 2.06
C SER A 305 6.29 -16.73 2.24
N PHE A 306 6.11 -17.84 2.97
CA PHE A 306 7.14 -18.88 3.13
C PHE A 306 7.51 -19.51 1.78
N LEU A 307 6.52 -19.93 1.00
CA LEU A 307 6.73 -20.55 -0.32
C LEU A 307 7.42 -19.59 -1.30
N MET A 308 6.94 -18.35 -1.41
CA MET A 308 7.52 -17.33 -2.29
C MET A 308 8.95 -16.99 -1.88
N SER A 309 9.25 -16.93 -0.59
CA SER A 309 10.60 -16.62 -0.10
C SER A 309 11.59 -17.73 -0.40
N ILE A 310 11.19 -19.01 -0.22
CA ILE A 310 12.01 -20.16 -0.63
C ILE A 310 12.29 -20.09 -2.13
N ILE A 311 11.26 -19.90 -2.94
CA ILE A 311 11.43 -19.83 -4.39
C ILE A 311 12.34 -18.64 -4.76
N ALA A 312 12.17 -17.48 -4.13
CA ALA A 312 12.97 -16.29 -4.44
C ALA A 312 14.46 -16.44 -4.06
N THR A 313 14.79 -17.11 -2.96
CA THR A 313 16.19 -17.28 -2.51
C THR A 313 16.92 -18.43 -3.21
N TYR A 314 16.21 -19.51 -3.54
CA TYR A 314 16.81 -20.69 -4.18
C TYR A 314 16.82 -20.63 -5.72
N THR A 315 16.31 -19.55 -6.31
CA THR A 315 16.36 -19.31 -7.76
C THR A 315 17.34 -18.19 -8.10
N ALA A 316 17.54 -17.92 -9.39
CA ALA A 316 18.39 -16.83 -9.88
C ALA A 316 17.83 -15.41 -9.60
N LEU A 317 16.96 -15.27 -8.60
CA LEU A 317 16.36 -14.00 -8.19
C LEU A 317 17.20 -13.30 -7.13
N PHE A 318 17.43 -13.97 -6.00
CA PHE A 318 18.19 -13.44 -4.87
C PHE A 318 19.14 -14.50 -4.29
N PRO A 319 20.13 -14.99 -5.05
CA PRO A 319 21.02 -16.07 -4.60
C PRO A 319 21.91 -15.70 -3.41
N ASN A 320 22.31 -14.44 -3.25
CA ASN A 320 23.20 -14.00 -2.16
C ASN A 320 22.45 -13.49 -0.93
N SER A 321 21.12 -13.35 -1.00
CA SER A 321 20.31 -12.77 0.06
C SER A 321 19.82 -13.82 1.07
N ASP A 322 19.74 -13.43 2.34
CA ASP A 322 19.24 -14.29 3.41
C ASP A 322 17.72 -14.54 3.26
N PHE A 323 17.34 -15.81 3.35
CA PHE A 323 15.94 -16.24 3.34
C PHE A 323 15.08 -15.50 4.39
N LEU A 324 15.61 -15.29 5.59
CA LEU A 324 14.83 -14.72 6.70
C LEU A 324 14.49 -13.25 6.45
N VAL A 325 15.38 -12.48 5.83
CA VAL A 325 15.16 -11.06 5.52
C VAL A 325 14.07 -10.91 4.46
N ILE A 326 14.15 -11.71 3.38
CA ILE A 326 13.15 -11.73 2.31
C ILE A 326 11.80 -12.20 2.86
N PHE A 327 11.80 -13.25 3.68
CA PHE A 327 10.60 -13.76 4.33
C PHE A 327 9.93 -12.70 5.20
N LEU A 328 10.67 -12.00 6.07
CA LEU A 328 10.11 -10.95 6.92
C LEU A 328 9.49 -9.82 6.09
N LEU A 329 10.15 -9.39 5.02
CA LEU A 329 9.66 -8.32 4.15
C LEU A 329 8.33 -8.70 3.47
N ILE A 330 8.28 -9.89 2.85
CA ILE A 330 7.08 -10.40 2.18
C ILE A 330 5.95 -10.68 3.18
N PHE A 331 6.28 -11.28 4.33
CA PHE A 331 5.32 -11.60 5.38
C PHE A 331 4.65 -10.35 5.98
N LEU A 332 5.45 -9.33 6.33
CA LEU A 332 4.92 -8.08 6.90
C LEU A 332 4.03 -7.35 5.90
N TYR A 333 4.42 -7.30 4.62
CA TYR A 333 3.57 -6.75 3.57
C TYR A 333 2.26 -7.52 3.41
N GLY A 334 2.32 -8.84 3.47
CA GLY A 334 1.13 -9.70 3.43
C GLY A 334 0.15 -9.42 4.57
N ILE A 335 0.64 -9.29 5.82
CA ILE A 335 -0.19 -8.95 6.97
C ILE A 335 -0.75 -7.53 6.85
N SER A 336 0.07 -6.56 6.44
CA SER A 336 -0.38 -5.18 6.20
C SER A 336 -1.49 -5.10 5.15
N SER A 337 -1.39 -5.90 4.08
CA SER A 337 -2.39 -6.01 3.02
C SER A 337 -3.75 -6.54 3.50
N ILE A 338 -3.76 -7.43 4.51
CA ILE A 338 -5.01 -7.90 5.16
C ILE A 338 -5.67 -6.73 5.90
N PHE A 339 -4.91 -5.97 6.68
CA PHE A 339 -5.46 -4.83 7.42
C PHE A 339 -5.90 -3.70 6.49
N PHE A 340 -5.17 -3.45 5.40
CA PHE A 340 -5.59 -2.56 4.33
C PHE A 340 -6.94 -2.99 3.74
N SER A 341 -7.13 -4.28 3.48
CA SER A 341 -8.40 -4.82 2.98
C SER A 341 -9.57 -4.61 3.96
N PHE A 342 -9.32 -4.77 5.25
CA PHE A 342 -10.31 -4.46 6.29
C PHE A 342 -10.63 -2.97 6.38
N MET A 343 -9.65 -2.08 6.18
CA MET A 343 -9.86 -0.64 6.11
C MET A 343 -10.74 -0.25 4.90
N MET A 344 -10.55 -0.89 3.75
CA MET A 344 -11.32 -0.59 2.53
C MET A 344 -12.77 -1.09 2.58
N THR A 345 -13.05 -2.15 3.35
CA THR A 345 -14.36 -2.82 3.37
C THR A 345 -15.53 -1.92 3.82
N PRO A 346 -15.43 -1.10 4.90
CA PRO A 346 -16.51 -0.20 5.32
C PRO A 346 -16.79 0.98 4.38
N LEU A 347 -15.87 1.33 3.48
CA LEU A 347 -15.98 2.52 2.62
C LEU A 347 -17.01 2.35 1.49
N PHE A 348 -17.35 1.11 1.14
CA PHE A 348 -18.15 0.80 -0.04
C PHE A 348 -19.31 -0.13 0.27
N LYS A 349 -20.48 0.15 -0.31
CA LYS A 349 -21.69 -0.69 -0.16
C LYS A 349 -21.70 -1.91 -1.08
N LYS A 350 -21.02 -1.84 -2.24
CA LYS A 350 -21.02 -2.89 -3.27
C LYS A 350 -19.67 -3.63 -3.28
N PRO A 351 -19.66 -4.97 -3.13
CA PRO A 351 -18.43 -5.75 -2.90
C PRO A 351 -17.50 -5.76 -4.12
N LYS A 352 -18.04 -5.92 -5.34
CA LYS A 352 -17.24 -5.95 -6.57
C LYS A 352 -16.56 -4.61 -6.82
N PHE A 353 -17.29 -3.51 -6.65
CA PHE A 353 -16.74 -2.16 -6.78
C PHE A 353 -15.65 -1.90 -5.73
N ALA A 354 -15.90 -2.28 -4.47
CA ALA A 354 -14.94 -2.16 -3.39
C ALA A 354 -13.62 -2.88 -3.71
N SER A 355 -13.72 -4.10 -4.24
CA SER A 355 -12.57 -4.91 -4.62
C SER A 355 -11.78 -4.27 -5.76
N THR A 356 -12.43 -3.79 -6.82
CA THR A 356 -11.75 -3.18 -7.96
C THR A 356 -10.99 -1.92 -7.54
N VAL A 357 -11.61 -1.07 -6.72
CA VAL A 357 -10.97 0.13 -6.19
C VAL A 357 -9.82 -0.23 -5.24
N GLY A 358 -10.02 -1.20 -4.36
CA GLY A 358 -8.97 -1.71 -3.46
C GLY A 358 -7.74 -2.21 -4.23
N SER A 359 -7.94 -3.03 -5.26
CA SER A 359 -6.83 -3.50 -6.10
C SER A 359 -6.20 -2.41 -6.95
N MET A 360 -6.99 -1.47 -7.45
CA MET A 360 -6.42 -0.36 -8.23
C MET A 360 -5.52 0.50 -7.35
N LEU A 361 -5.92 0.78 -6.12
CA LEU A 361 -5.12 1.53 -5.16
C LEU A 361 -3.82 0.81 -4.81
N THR A 362 -3.84 -0.52 -4.61
CA THR A 362 -2.60 -1.26 -4.32
C THR A 362 -1.61 -1.17 -5.48
N VAL A 363 -2.09 -1.25 -6.73
CA VAL A 363 -1.24 -1.09 -7.92
C VAL A 363 -0.70 0.33 -8.04
N VAL A 364 -1.57 1.34 -7.89
CA VAL A 364 -1.16 2.75 -7.99
C VAL A 364 -0.11 3.08 -6.93
N PHE A 365 -0.34 2.70 -5.68
CA PHE A 365 0.64 2.91 -4.60
C PHE A 365 1.93 2.12 -4.86
N GLY A 366 1.86 0.89 -5.36
CA GLY A 366 3.04 0.15 -5.81
C GLY A 366 3.84 0.93 -6.87
N CYS A 367 3.18 1.45 -7.91
CA CYS A 367 3.83 2.22 -8.97
C CYS A 367 4.45 3.54 -8.49
N LEU A 368 3.94 4.17 -7.42
CA LEU A 368 4.56 5.38 -6.85
C LEU A 368 6.01 5.14 -6.38
N SER A 369 6.36 3.90 -6.01
CA SER A 369 7.74 3.55 -5.68
C SER A 369 8.70 3.61 -6.87
N LEU A 370 8.21 3.55 -8.12
CA LEU A 370 9.10 3.64 -9.30
C LEU A 370 9.89 4.93 -9.34
N PHE A 371 9.33 6.02 -8.80
CA PHE A 371 10.03 7.30 -8.73
C PHE A 371 11.32 7.19 -7.91
N THR A 372 11.39 6.31 -6.89
CA THR A 372 12.60 6.12 -6.09
C THR A 372 13.68 5.33 -6.86
N VAL A 373 13.29 4.48 -7.80
CA VAL A 373 14.20 3.68 -8.63
C VAL A 373 14.70 4.46 -9.85
N LEU A 374 13.83 5.28 -10.45
CA LEU A 374 14.14 6.02 -11.67
C LEU A 374 14.95 7.30 -11.39
N MET A 375 14.68 7.98 -10.28
CA MET A 375 15.35 9.23 -9.91
C MET A 375 16.61 8.96 -9.07
N LYS A 376 17.77 9.45 -9.52
CA LYS A 376 19.07 9.26 -8.85
C LYS A 376 19.14 9.98 -7.48
N ASP A 377 18.54 11.17 -7.38
CA ASP A 377 18.58 12.03 -6.19
C ASP A 377 17.19 12.20 -5.56
N PHE A 378 16.60 11.09 -5.11
CA PHE A 378 15.29 11.14 -4.47
C PHE A 378 15.40 11.53 -2.99
N PRO A 379 14.68 12.56 -2.52
CA PRO A 379 14.82 13.06 -1.16
C PRO A 379 14.35 12.04 -0.12
N GLN A 380 15.22 11.73 0.85
CA GLN A 380 14.93 10.81 1.95
C GLN A 380 13.59 11.07 2.68
N PRO A 381 13.18 12.30 3.05
CA PRO A 381 11.90 12.51 3.74
C PRO A 381 10.69 12.07 2.90
N LEU A 382 10.78 12.15 1.57
CA LEU A 382 9.70 11.71 0.69
C LEU A 382 9.60 10.17 0.64
N VAL A 383 10.72 9.46 0.78
CA VAL A 383 10.74 7.99 0.93
C VAL A 383 9.97 7.58 2.18
N TRP A 384 10.20 8.25 3.31
CA TRP A 384 9.47 7.97 4.55
C TRP A 384 7.97 8.20 4.41
N LEU A 385 7.57 9.26 3.69
CA LEU A 385 6.16 9.53 3.40
C LEU A 385 5.54 8.46 2.49
N LEU A 386 6.24 8.04 1.44
CA LEU A 386 5.78 6.97 0.54
C LEU A 386 5.69 5.63 1.28
N CYS A 387 6.61 5.34 2.20
CA CYS A 387 6.60 4.13 3.00
C CYS A 387 5.41 4.03 3.98
N LEU A 388 4.61 5.10 4.17
CA LEU A 388 3.32 5.02 4.89
C LEU A 388 2.22 4.31 4.07
N LEU A 389 2.46 4.15 2.77
CA LEU A 389 1.62 3.35 1.88
C LEU A 389 2.26 1.97 1.75
N SER A 390 1.64 0.95 2.34
CA SER A 390 2.27 -0.38 2.45
C SER A 390 2.72 -1.00 1.12
N PRO A 391 2.01 -0.84 -0.04
CA PRO A 391 2.50 -1.35 -1.31
C PRO A 391 3.75 -0.62 -1.79
N SER A 392 3.87 0.68 -1.53
CA SER A 392 5.05 1.48 -1.84
C SER A 392 6.23 1.08 -0.94
N ALA A 393 6.00 0.91 0.36
CA ALA A 393 7.02 0.48 1.32
C ALA A 393 7.63 -0.88 0.93
N PHE A 394 6.77 -1.85 0.60
CA PHE A 394 7.21 -3.17 0.15
C PHE A 394 8.01 -3.09 -1.16
N SER A 395 7.53 -2.32 -2.14
CA SER A 395 8.20 -2.14 -3.42
C SER A 395 9.58 -1.48 -3.28
N ILE A 396 9.70 -0.46 -2.42
CA ILE A 396 10.98 0.18 -2.08
C ILE A 396 11.91 -0.82 -1.38
N GLY A 397 11.38 -1.64 -0.46
CA GLY A 397 12.16 -2.69 0.21
C GLY A 397 12.71 -3.73 -0.76
N ILE A 398 11.88 -4.22 -1.70
CA ILE A 398 12.31 -5.14 -2.75
C ILE A 398 13.31 -4.49 -3.69
N ALA A 399 13.11 -3.23 -4.07
CA ALA A 399 14.08 -2.49 -4.86
C ALA A 399 15.43 -2.43 -4.13
N GLN A 400 15.44 -2.20 -2.82
CA GLN A 400 16.69 -2.23 -2.06
C GLN A 400 17.33 -3.63 -2.02
N VAL A 401 16.55 -4.70 -1.88
CA VAL A 401 17.07 -6.09 -1.95
C VAL A 401 17.73 -6.36 -3.30
N VAL A 402 17.07 -6.01 -4.41
CA VAL A 402 17.65 -6.19 -5.76
C VAL A 402 18.92 -5.34 -5.94
N TYR A 403 18.96 -4.13 -5.36
CA TYR A 403 20.15 -3.28 -5.41
C TYR A 403 21.35 -3.92 -4.70
N LEU A 404 21.13 -4.46 -3.50
CA LEU A 404 22.17 -5.15 -2.73
C LEU A 404 22.61 -6.46 -3.39
N GLU A 405 21.67 -7.18 -4.01
CA GLU A 405 21.96 -8.39 -4.79
C GLU A 405 22.82 -8.06 -6.02
N ALA A 406 22.52 -6.97 -6.72
CA ALA A 406 23.28 -6.53 -7.87
C ALA A 406 24.70 -6.04 -7.50
N GLN A 407 24.92 -5.61 -6.25
CA GLN A 407 26.26 -5.30 -5.74
C GLN A 407 27.04 -6.54 -5.30
N GLY A 408 26.38 -7.69 -5.14
CA GLY A 408 26.99 -8.93 -4.63
C GLY A 408 27.03 -9.04 -3.10
N ASP A 409 26.58 -8.01 -2.37
CA ASP A 409 26.49 -8.03 -0.90
C ASP A 409 25.30 -8.87 -0.41
N GLY A 410 24.22 -8.88 -1.20
CA GLY A 410 22.95 -9.51 -0.83
C GLY A 410 22.23 -8.82 0.34
N ALA A 411 20.97 -9.15 0.55
CA ALA A 411 20.20 -8.69 1.70
C ALA A 411 20.45 -9.59 2.91
N VAL A 412 21.38 -9.18 3.77
CA VAL A 412 21.82 -9.86 5.00
C VAL A 412 21.58 -8.92 6.18
N PHE A 413 21.49 -9.44 7.41
CA PHE A 413 21.30 -8.61 8.61
C PHE A 413 22.38 -7.54 8.82
N SER A 414 23.60 -7.76 8.31
CA SER A 414 24.70 -6.79 8.35
C SER A 414 24.54 -5.66 7.32
N SER A 415 23.95 -5.95 6.14
CA SER A 415 23.73 -5.00 5.05
C SER A 415 22.36 -4.28 5.15
N LEU A 416 21.63 -4.44 6.25
CA LEU A 416 20.31 -3.81 6.43
C LEU A 416 20.34 -2.27 6.41
N ALA A 417 21.50 -1.68 6.76
CA ALA A 417 21.71 -0.24 6.78
C ALA A 417 22.47 0.28 5.55
N SER A 418 22.92 -0.59 4.64
CA SER A 418 23.68 -0.19 3.46
C SER A 418 22.79 0.15 2.27
N GLY A 419 23.34 0.98 1.38
CA GLY A 419 22.70 1.47 0.16
C GLY A 419 21.94 2.80 0.32
N PRO A 420 21.31 3.29 -0.77
CA PRO A 420 20.74 4.64 -0.83
C PRO A 420 19.51 4.80 0.07
N HIS A 421 18.72 3.73 0.21
CA HIS A 421 17.54 3.67 1.06
C HIS A 421 17.65 2.43 1.94
N PRO A 422 17.96 2.57 3.23
CA PRO A 422 18.28 1.42 4.05
C PRO A 422 17.06 0.54 4.29
N LEU A 423 17.25 -0.78 4.19
CA LEU A 423 16.19 -1.80 4.21
C LEU A 423 15.42 -1.87 5.53
N TYR A 424 16.00 -1.41 6.64
CA TYR A 424 15.29 -1.34 7.93
C TYR A 424 14.11 -0.35 7.91
N VAL A 425 14.14 0.68 7.06
CA VAL A 425 13.06 1.69 6.95
C VAL A 425 11.75 1.07 6.47
N PRO A 426 11.68 0.39 5.31
CA PRO A 426 10.45 -0.26 4.87
C PRO A 426 10.00 -1.38 5.81
N LEU A 427 10.92 -2.14 6.43
CA LEU A 427 10.56 -3.15 7.44
C LEU A 427 9.86 -2.54 8.65
N PHE A 428 10.42 -1.45 9.21
CA PHE A 428 9.81 -0.73 10.32
C PHE A 428 8.46 -0.11 9.93
N MET A 429 8.40 0.53 8.76
CA MET A 429 7.17 1.17 8.30
C MET A 429 6.05 0.18 8.02
N LEU A 430 6.32 -1.02 7.50
CA LEU A 430 5.29 -2.05 7.32
C LEU A 430 4.66 -2.49 8.66
N VAL A 431 5.43 -2.51 9.75
CA VAL A 431 4.89 -2.76 11.11
C VAL A 431 3.99 -1.61 11.56
N VAL A 432 4.42 -0.36 11.33
CA VAL A 432 3.63 0.84 11.63
C VAL A 432 2.32 0.83 10.83
N ASP A 433 2.36 0.51 9.55
CA ASP A 433 1.21 0.40 8.66
C ASP A 433 0.22 -0.66 9.15
N CYS A 434 0.70 -1.81 9.64
CA CYS A 434 -0.18 -2.83 10.22
C CYS A 434 -1.01 -2.27 11.38
N ILE A 435 -0.36 -1.53 12.29
CA ILE A 435 -1.03 -0.89 13.43
C ILE A 435 -1.98 0.20 12.95
N LEU A 436 -1.53 1.05 12.03
CA LEU A 436 -2.28 2.19 11.51
C LEU A 436 -3.53 1.73 10.74
N TYR A 437 -3.41 0.78 9.82
CA TYR A 437 -4.55 0.23 9.07
C TYR A 437 -5.51 -0.53 9.97
N LEU A 438 -5.04 -1.24 11.00
CA LEU A 438 -5.92 -1.88 11.97
C LEU A 438 -6.73 -0.85 12.77
N LEU A 439 -6.08 0.22 13.25
CA LEU A 439 -6.76 1.31 13.96
C LEU A 439 -7.76 2.03 13.06
N LEU A 440 -7.39 2.33 11.82
CA LEU A 440 -8.29 2.91 10.82
C LEU A 440 -9.45 1.98 10.48
N ALA A 441 -9.24 0.68 10.34
CA ALA A 441 -10.30 -0.29 10.07
C ALA A 441 -11.33 -0.33 11.21
N VAL A 442 -10.87 -0.37 12.46
CA VAL A 442 -11.76 -0.31 13.64
C VAL A 442 -12.49 1.02 13.70
N TYR A 443 -11.81 2.13 13.43
CA TYR A 443 -12.41 3.47 13.43
C TYR A 443 -13.48 3.61 12.33
N LEU A 444 -13.18 3.22 11.09
CA LEU A 444 -14.10 3.32 9.96
C LEU A 444 -15.32 2.41 10.11
N ASP A 445 -15.18 1.20 10.66
CA ASP A 445 -16.33 0.30 10.92
C ASP A 445 -17.31 0.91 11.95
N GLN A 446 -16.82 1.74 12.88
CA GLN A 446 -17.65 2.44 13.87
C GLN A 446 -18.30 3.73 13.34
N VAL A 447 -17.62 4.42 12.41
CA VAL A 447 -18.05 5.72 11.85
C VAL A 447 -18.98 5.56 10.65
N LEU A 448 -18.79 4.50 9.85
CA LEU A 448 -19.60 4.18 8.67
C LEU A 448 -20.37 2.86 8.89
N PRO A 449 -21.32 2.81 9.82
CA PRO A 449 -22.19 1.65 9.89
C PRO A 449 -23.08 1.57 8.66
N GLY A 450 -23.42 0.33 8.28
CA GLY A 450 -24.43 0.04 7.27
C GLY A 450 -25.81 0.60 7.64
N ASP A 451 -26.79 0.41 6.76
CA ASP A 451 -28.10 1.10 6.78
C ASP A 451 -28.90 0.99 8.11
N PHE A 452 -28.57 0.05 9.01
CA PHE A 452 -29.23 -0.13 10.31
C PHE A 452 -28.28 -0.05 11.53
N GLY A 453 -26.98 0.14 11.32
CA GLY A 453 -26.04 0.29 12.44
C GLY A 453 -26.04 1.73 12.96
N MET A 454 -25.90 1.90 14.28
CA MET A 454 -25.85 3.25 14.87
C MET A 454 -24.57 4.00 14.46
N LYS A 455 -24.71 5.03 13.62
CA LYS A 455 -23.62 5.92 13.20
C LYS A 455 -23.02 6.66 14.40
N ARG A 456 -21.80 6.29 14.81
CA ARG A 456 -21.03 7.12 15.75
C ARG A 456 -20.52 8.35 14.99
N SER A 457 -20.58 9.53 15.60
CA SER A 457 -20.08 10.76 14.96
C SER A 457 -18.57 10.66 14.70
N LEU A 458 -18.09 11.24 13.59
CA LEU A 458 -16.67 11.25 13.18
C LEU A 458 -15.69 11.56 14.35
N VAL A 459 -16.02 12.53 15.20
CA VAL A 459 -15.17 12.95 16.35
C VAL A 459 -15.57 12.33 17.70
N TYR A 460 -16.11 11.09 17.73
CA TYR A 460 -16.59 10.48 18.97
C TYR A 460 -15.52 10.33 20.06
N PHE A 461 -14.25 10.09 19.68
CA PHE A 461 -13.12 9.96 20.61
C PHE A 461 -12.79 11.26 21.36
N LEU A 462 -13.06 12.41 20.74
CA LEU A 462 -12.86 13.74 21.33
C LEU A 462 -14.04 14.17 22.21
N LYS A 463 -15.15 13.43 22.23
CA LYS A 463 -16.27 13.75 23.12
C LYS A 463 -15.92 13.31 24.56
N PRO A 464 -16.07 14.21 25.56
CA PRO A 464 -15.88 13.86 26.97
C PRO A 464 -16.74 12.67 27.41
N SER A 465 -17.86 12.38 26.72
CA SER A 465 -18.72 11.22 26.98
C SER A 465 -18.09 9.85 26.66
N TYR A 466 -17.01 9.80 25.89
CA TYR A 466 -16.28 8.55 25.62
C TYR A 466 -15.30 8.21 26.76
N TRP A 467 -14.56 9.22 27.22
CA TRP A 467 -13.58 9.11 28.30
C TRP A 467 -14.22 9.13 29.68
N SER A 468 -15.27 9.92 29.86
CA SER A 468 -16.09 9.90 31.05
C SER A 468 -17.06 8.74 30.95
N LYS A 469 -16.74 7.63 31.62
CA LYS A 469 -17.76 6.71 32.12
C LYS A 469 -18.64 7.49 33.11
N ARG A 470 -19.54 8.34 32.61
CA ARG A 470 -20.74 8.67 33.37
C ARG A 470 -21.44 7.34 33.54
N ARG A 471 -21.24 6.73 34.72
CA ARG A 471 -22.21 5.83 35.33
C ARG A 471 -23.54 6.55 35.11
N LYS A 472 -24.33 6.11 34.13
CA LYS A 472 -25.75 6.44 34.15
C LYS A 472 -26.18 5.88 35.49
N ARG A 473 -26.43 6.80 36.43
CA ARG A 473 -27.02 6.48 37.71
C ARG A 473 -28.25 5.64 37.34
N TYR A 474 -28.23 4.37 37.72
CA TYR A 474 -29.43 3.55 37.69
C TYR A 474 -30.44 4.37 38.50
N VAL A 475 -31.36 5.01 37.81
CA VAL A 475 -32.58 5.46 38.44
C VAL A 475 -33.35 4.17 38.55
N GLU A 476 -33.36 3.61 39.76
CA GLU A 476 -34.36 2.65 40.16
C GLU A 476 -35.71 3.18 39.67
N VAL A 477 -36.29 2.50 38.67
CA VAL A 477 -37.59 2.85 38.08
C VAL A 477 -38.70 2.71 39.14
N SER A 478 -38.38 2.20 40.33
CA SER A 478 -39.15 2.31 41.57
C SER A 478 -39.69 3.72 41.84
N SER A 479 -38.96 4.79 41.49
CA SER A 479 -39.41 6.17 41.74
C SER A 479 -40.31 6.77 40.67
N VAL A 480 -40.60 6.04 39.57
CA VAL A 480 -41.62 6.44 38.59
C VAL A 480 -42.99 5.89 38.99
N TYR A 481 -43.04 4.82 39.80
CA TYR A 481 -44.29 4.28 40.35
C TYR A 481 -45.04 5.29 41.23
N ASP A 482 -44.35 6.21 41.92
CA ASP A 482 -44.99 7.15 42.84
C ASP A 482 -45.40 8.49 42.22
N ALA A 483 -44.97 8.81 40.99
CA ALA A 483 -45.28 10.09 40.35
C ALA A 483 -46.54 10.07 39.48
N GLU A 484 -46.97 8.89 38.99
CA GLU A 484 -48.12 8.77 38.07
C GLU A 484 -49.42 8.32 38.75
N VAL A 485 -49.40 7.94 40.03
CA VAL A 485 -50.62 7.63 40.80
C VAL A 485 -51.43 8.90 41.16
N LYS A 486 -50.91 10.09 40.87
CA LYS A 486 -51.65 11.36 41.01
C LYS A 486 -51.50 12.26 39.78
N GLY A 487 -52.00 11.81 38.63
CA GLY A 487 -52.08 12.67 37.46
C GLY A 487 -52.82 12.04 36.29
N THR A 488 -54.09 12.45 36.12
CA THR A 488 -54.91 12.32 34.91
C THR A 488 -55.30 10.90 34.46
N SER A 489 -56.49 10.50 34.91
CA SER A 489 -57.40 9.59 34.24
C SER A 489 -57.79 10.17 32.87
N GLY A 490 -57.04 9.79 31.82
CA GLY A 490 -57.51 9.82 30.44
C GLY A 490 -57.68 8.37 30.01
N GLY A 491 -58.86 7.79 30.22
CA GLY A 491 -59.16 6.46 29.71
C GLY A 491 -59.19 6.52 28.19
N ASP A 492 -58.20 5.93 27.53
CA ASP A 492 -58.30 5.62 26.12
C ASP A 492 -59.45 4.61 25.96
N GLU A 493 -60.52 4.99 25.26
CA GLU A 493 -61.70 4.15 24.96
C GLU A 493 -61.37 2.87 24.15
N HIS A 494 -60.10 2.69 23.77
CA HIS A 494 -59.62 1.58 22.93
C HIS A 494 -58.72 0.58 23.67
N VAL A 495 -58.60 0.64 25.00
CA VAL A 495 -57.79 -0.29 25.80
C VAL A 495 -58.70 -1.22 26.60
N GLU A 496 -58.73 -2.50 26.24
CA GLU A 496 -59.44 -3.51 27.03
C GLU A 496 -58.77 -3.69 28.41
N PRO A 497 -59.56 -3.87 29.47
CA PRO A 497 -59.01 -4.11 30.80
C PRO A 497 -58.26 -5.45 30.84
N VAL A 498 -57.04 -5.42 31.35
CA VAL A 498 -56.15 -6.59 31.49
C VAL A 498 -56.82 -7.65 32.37
N SER A 499 -56.90 -8.88 31.88
CA SER A 499 -57.47 -9.99 32.65
C SER A 499 -56.64 -10.26 33.92
N PRO A 500 -57.27 -10.69 35.03
CA PRO A 500 -56.58 -10.85 36.32
C PRO A 500 -55.43 -11.86 36.28
N GLU A 501 -55.40 -12.77 35.30
CA GLU A 501 -54.38 -13.81 35.12
C GLU A 501 -53.01 -13.28 34.68
N PHE A 502 -52.96 -12.08 34.10
CA PHE A 502 -51.73 -11.46 33.58
C PHE A 502 -51.18 -10.34 34.49
N ARG A 503 -51.88 -9.97 35.56
CA ARG A 503 -51.40 -8.95 36.51
C ARG A 503 -50.09 -9.40 37.16
N GLY A 504 -49.04 -8.60 37.03
CA GLY A 504 -47.70 -8.89 37.57
C GLY A 504 -46.83 -9.80 36.69
N LYS A 505 -47.31 -10.22 35.52
CA LYS A 505 -46.54 -11.00 34.52
C LYS A 505 -46.11 -10.15 33.33
N GLU A 506 -45.74 -8.90 33.56
CA GLU A 506 -45.38 -7.95 32.50
C GLU A 506 -43.98 -8.30 31.98
N ALA A 507 -43.92 -8.92 30.80
CA ALA A 507 -42.66 -9.33 30.18
C ALA A 507 -42.00 -8.15 29.45
N ILE A 508 -42.77 -7.34 28.72
CA ILE A 508 -42.27 -6.18 27.99
C ILE A 508 -43.17 -4.98 28.29
N ARG A 509 -42.58 -3.90 28.79
CA ARG A 509 -43.27 -2.63 29.04
C ARG A 509 -42.74 -1.56 28.09
N ILE A 510 -43.63 -0.95 27.33
CA ILE A 510 -43.33 0.11 26.37
C ILE A 510 -43.97 1.39 26.91
N ASN A 511 -43.15 2.39 27.20
CA ASN A 511 -43.60 3.67 27.75
C ASN A 511 -43.25 4.81 26.79
N ASN A 512 -44.30 5.42 26.22
CA ASN A 512 -44.27 6.62 25.39
C ASN A 512 -43.14 6.60 24.34
N ILE A 513 -43.01 5.50 23.58
CA ILE A 513 -41.96 5.35 22.58
C ILE A 513 -42.29 6.18 21.34
N HIS A 514 -41.41 7.11 21.00
CA HIS A 514 -41.42 7.82 19.72
C HIS A 514 -40.25 7.40 18.85
N LYS A 515 -40.48 7.39 17.54
CA LYS A 515 -39.41 7.18 16.56
C LYS A 515 -39.62 8.08 15.36
N VAL A 516 -38.67 8.97 15.16
CA VAL A 516 -38.62 9.89 14.02
C VAL A 516 -37.42 9.56 13.16
N TYR A 517 -37.65 9.26 11.88
CA TYR A 517 -36.61 9.14 10.87
C TYR A 517 -36.46 10.49 10.17
N LYS A 518 -35.23 11.00 10.13
CA LYS A 518 -34.87 12.22 9.39
C LYS A 518 -34.14 11.81 8.12
N GLU A 519 -34.79 11.95 6.98
CA GLU A 519 -34.18 11.85 5.67
C GLU A 519 -33.95 13.27 5.10
N LYS A 520 -33.08 13.42 4.09
CA LYS A 520 -32.57 14.74 3.66
C LYS A 520 -33.66 15.78 3.35
N ASP A 521 -34.82 15.34 2.86
CA ASP A 521 -35.95 16.20 2.49
C ASP A 521 -37.26 15.85 3.23
N SER A 522 -37.26 14.90 4.17
CA SER A 522 -38.49 14.49 4.87
C SER A 522 -38.23 14.04 6.30
N VAL A 523 -39.11 14.46 7.21
CA VAL A 523 -39.15 13.99 8.59
C VAL A 523 -40.36 13.08 8.72
N VAL A 524 -40.12 11.77 8.82
CA VAL A 524 -41.18 10.76 8.96
C VAL A 524 -41.22 10.28 10.39
N GLU A 525 -42.30 10.60 11.08
CA GLU A 525 -42.60 10.07 12.41
C GLU A 525 -43.24 8.69 12.28
N ALA A 526 -42.47 7.66 12.61
CA ALA A 526 -42.85 6.26 12.48
C ALA A 526 -43.59 5.71 13.71
N LEU A 527 -43.35 6.26 14.90
CA LEU A 527 -44.05 5.93 16.14
C LEU A 527 -44.34 7.21 16.92
N ARG A 528 -45.59 7.37 17.38
CA ARG A 528 -46.13 8.58 18.02
C ARG A 528 -46.51 8.34 19.48
N GLY A 529 -45.55 8.01 20.33
CA GLY A 529 -45.79 7.86 21.77
C GLY A 529 -46.62 6.63 22.12
N LEU A 530 -46.18 5.46 21.64
CA LEU A 530 -46.83 4.19 21.97
C LEU A 530 -46.56 3.81 23.42
N THR A 531 -47.62 3.46 24.15
CA THR A 531 -47.56 2.94 25.52
C THR A 531 -48.43 1.70 25.63
N PHE A 532 -47.82 0.55 25.91
CA PHE A 532 -48.55 -0.70 26.19
C PHE A 532 -47.63 -1.75 26.83
N ASP A 533 -48.24 -2.73 27.49
CA ASP A 533 -47.55 -3.83 28.14
C ASP A 533 -47.85 -5.16 27.42
N ILE A 534 -46.86 -6.04 27.34
CA ILE A 534 -46.94 -7.40 26.82
C ILE A 534 -46.68 -8.36 27.98
N TYR A 535 -47.55 -9.36 28.12
CA TYR A 535 -47.54 -10.26 29.27
C TYR A 535 -46.95 -11.63 28.94
N GLU A 536 -46.30 -12.24 29.92
CA GLU A 536 -45.72 -13.58 29.82
C GLU A 536 -46.81 -14.63 29.57
N GLY A 537 -46.57 -15.51 28.60
CA GLY A 537 -47.53 -16.55 28.19
C GLY A 537 -48.68 -16.04 27.31
N GLN A 538 -48.77 -14.74 27.04
CA GLN A 538 -49.77 -14.17 26.12
C GLN A 538 -49.25 -14.19 24.68
N ILE A 539 -50.05 -14.73 23.76
CA ILE A 539 -49.80 -14.59 22.32
C ILE A 539 -50.25 -13.19 21.91
N THR A 540 -49.28 -12.33 21.59
CA THR A 540 -49.55 -10.95 21.16
C THR A 540 -49.37 -10.82 19.66
N ALA A 541 -50.39 -10.29 18.98
CA ALA A 541 -50.36 -10.04 17.54
C ALA A 541 -50.35 -8.53 17.26
N LEU A 542 -49.35 -8.04 16.53
CA LEU A 542 -49.26 -6.64 16.12
C LEU A 542 -49.85 -6.46 14.71
N LEU A 543 -51.12 -6.04 14.63
CA LEU A 543 -51.82 -5.79 13.36
C LEU A 543 -51.83 -4.29 13.01
N GLY A 544 -51.89 -4.01 11.70
CA GLY A 544 -52.00 -2.65 11.18
C GLY A 544 -51.69 -2.59 9.68
N HIS A 545 -51.99 -1.47 9.02
CA HIS A 545 -51.67 -1.28 7.60
C HIS A 545 -50.16 -1.22 7.34
N SER A 546 -49.73 -1.44 6.09
CA SER A 546 -48.32 -1.23 5.71
C SER A 546 -47.93 0.23 5.97
N GLY A 547 -46.72 0.46 6.51
CA GLY A 547 -46.26 1.81 6.89
C GLY A 547 -46.70 2.29 8.29
N ALA A 548 -47.54 1.55 9.03
CA ALA A 548 -47.98 1.94 10.39
C ALA A 548 -46.89 1.89 11.49
N GLY A 549 -45.62 1.66 11.14
CA GLY A 549 -44.53 1.60 12.12
C GLY A 549 -44.28 0.23 12.77
N LYS A 550 -45.05 -0.82 12.45
CA LYS A 550 -44.91 -2.18 13.05
C LYS A 550 -43.48 -2.72 13.06
N SER A 551 -42.82 -2.73 11.91
CA SER A 551 -41.43 -3.19 11.80
C SER A 551 -40.45 -2.27 12.54
N THR A 552 -40.77 -0.98 12.65
CA THR A 552 -39.96 -0.03 13.43
C THR A 552 -40.05 -0.33 14.92
N LEU A 553 -41.25 -0.62 15.43
CA LEU A 553 -41.45 -1.04 16.81
C LEU A 553 -40.70 -2.35 17.10
N MET A 554 -40.83 -3.34 16.21
CA MET A 554 -40.11 -4.61 16.36
C MET A 554 -38.58 -4.41 16.35
N ASN A 555 -38.06 -3.56 15.47
CA ASN A 555 -36.63 -3.24 15.44
C ASN A 555 -36.14 -2.56 16.73
N ILE A 556 -36.98 -1.77 17.40
CA ILE A 556 -36.66 -1.16 18.69
C ILE A 556 -36.64 -2.23 19.79
N LEU A 557 -37.64 -3.11 19.82
CA LEU A 557 -37.70 -4.22 20.77
C LEU A 557 -36.54 -5.21 20.61
N CYS A 558 -36.13 -5.50 19.36
CA CYS A 558 -34.96 -6.33 19.05
C CYS A 558 -33.61 -5.61 19.27
N GLY A 559 -33.61 -4.32 19.68
CA GLY A 559 -32.38 -3.56 19.93
C GLY A 559 -31.58 -3.16 18.68
N ILE A 560 -32.18 -3.26 17.49
CA ILE A 560 -31.59 -2.86 16.20
C ILE A 560 -31.64 -1.33 16.07
N CYS A 561 -32.77 -0.73 16.46
CA CYS A 561 -32.99 0.71 16.41
C CYS A 561 -33.14 1.28 17.82
N THR A 562 -32.55 2.44 18.08
CA THR A 562 -32.84 3.19 19.31
C THR A 562 -34.12 4.02 19.15
N PRO A 563 -34.98 4.12 20.19
CA PRO A 563 -36.09 5.05 20.19
C PRO A 563 -35.57 6.50 20.17
N THR A 564 -36.33 7.42 19.58
CA THR A 564 -36.02 8.87 19.59
C THR A 564 -36.33 9.48 20.96
N SER A 565 -37.42 9.03 21.59
CA SER A 565 -37.78 9.30 22.99
C SER A 565 -38.62 8.14 23.54
N GLY A 566 -38.81 8.11 24.86
CA GLY A 566 -39.46 7.02 25.56
C GLY A 566 -38.52 5.89 25.98
N SER A 567 -39.07 4.85 26.59
CA SER A 567 -38.33 3.70 27.08
C SER A 567 -39.10 2.40 26.88
N ALA A 568 -38.39 1.33 26.50
CA ALA A 568 -38.87 -0.04 26.61
C ALA A 568 -38.06 -0.76 27.69
N THR A 569 -38.71 -1.62 28.47
CA THR A 569 -38.08 -2.54 29.43
C THR A 569 -38.56 -3.96 29.17
N ILE A 570 -37.64 -4.94 29.21
CA ILE A 570 -37.96 -6.37 29.16
C ILE A 570 -37.60 -6.96 30.53
N TYR A 571 -38.55 -7.59 31.22
CA TYR A 571 -38.43 -8.07 32.60
C TYR A 571 -37.73 -7.07 33.54
N GLY A 572 -38.18 -5.80 33.51
CA GLY A 572 -37.60 -4.73 34.33
C GLY A 572 -36.23 -4.19 33.88
N SER A 573 -35.58 -4.80 32.89
CA SER A 573 -34.29 -4.33 32.35
C SER A 573 -34.49 -3.40 31.15
N PRO A 574 -33.88 -2.20 31.13
CA PRO A 574 -34.07 -1.22 30.05
C PRO A 574 -33.44 -1.66 28.73
N CYS A 575 -34.21 -1.54 27.64
CA CYS A 575 -33.79 -1.89 26.29
C CYS A 575 -32.57 -1.10 25.78
N SER A 576 -32.30 0.05 26.40
CA SER A 576 -31.24 1.00 26.00
C SER A 576 -29.89 0.78 26.71
N GLY A 577 -29.84 -0.05 27.76
CA GLY A 577 -28.68 -0.19 28.64
C GLY A 577 -27.78 -1.39 28.30
N ASP A 578 -28.39 -2.57 28.11
CA ASP A 578 -27.66 -3.81 27.87
C ASP A 578 -28.22 -4.61 26.69
N ARG A 579 -27.82 -4.17 25.48
CA ARG A 579 -28.22 -4.77 24.19
C ARG A 579 -27.89 -6.26 24.09
N ARG A 580 -27.00 -6.79 24.92
CA ARG A 580 -26.53 -8.16 24.83
C ARG A 580 -27.45 -9.12 25.59
N TRP A 581 -27.89 -8.72 26.78
CA TRP A 581 -28.85 -9.48 27.58
C TRP A 581 -30.19 -9.67 26.83
N LEU A 582 -30.75 -8.58 26.28
CA LEU A 582 -32.02 -8.60 25.55
C LEU A 582 -32.03 -9.49 24.30
N ARG A 583 -30.91 -9.55 23.57
CA ARG A 583 -30.77 -10.34 22.34
C ARG A 583 -30.61 -11.82 22.63
N ASN A 584 -29.91 -12.17 23.71
CA ASN A 584 -29.79 -13.56 24.15
C ASN A 584 -31.13 -14.11 24.65
N GLU A 585 -31.93 -13.28 25.31
CA GLU A 585 -33.22 -13.68 25.88
C GLU A 585 -34.33 -13.81 24.82
N ALA A 586 -34.44 -12.83 23.91
CA ALA A 586 -35.43 -12.83 22.83
C ALA A 586 -35.25 -13.97 21.81
N ALA A 587 -34.08 -14.62 21.78
CA ALA A 587 -33.78 -15.77 20.93
C ALA A 587 -34.10 -17.14 21.57
N GLY A 588 -34.85 -17.15 22.68
CA GLY A 588 -35.34 -18.37 23.36
C GLY A 588 -34.53 -18.78 24.59
N GLY A 589 -34.12 -17.83 25.44
CA GLY A 589 -33.48 -18.11 26.71
C GLY A 589 -34.50 -18.47 27.80
N ASP A 590 -34.26 -19.56 28.53
CA ASP A 590 -34.92 -19.84 29.81
C ASP A 590 -34.42 -18.89 30.90
N LEU A 591 -35.37 -18.43 31.72
CA LEU A 591 -35.23 -17.49 32.83
C LEU A 591 -34.10 -17.90 33.83
N PRO A 592 -33.31 -16.95 34.35
CA PRO A 592 -32.62 -17.16 35.62
C PRO A 592 -33.63 -17.13 36.78
N PRO A 593 -33.42 -17.92 37.85
CA PRO A 593 -34.24 -17.82 39.05
C PRO A 593 -34.00 -16.47 39.73
N VAL A 594 -35.10 -15.87 40.17
CA VAL A 594 -35.17 -14.65 41.00
C VAL A 594 -34.36 -14.79 42.28
#